data_AF-A0A1V5MM09-F1
#
_entry.id   AF-A0A1V5MM09-F1
#
_cell.length_a   1.000
_cell.length_b   1.000
_cell.length_c   1.000
_cell.angle_alpha   90.00
_cell.angle_beta   90.00
_cell.angle_gamma   90.00
#
_symmetry.space_group_name_H-M   'P 1'
#
loop_
_entity.id
_entity.type
_entity.pdbx_description
1 polymer ?
#
loop_
_entity_poly.entity_id
_entity_poly.type
_entity_poly.pdbx_seq_one_letter_code
_entity_poly.pdbx_strand_id
1 'polypeptide(L)'
;MLVTLIPEGKVKALGFITRSSLDFLDVEGEVAVYFPQSYNFAGSVLIVPRGQVRPIGADSSDVMAFIVSGGVSGGVGEEKKKCLPD
;
A
#
# COMPACT_ATOMS: atom_id res chain seq x y z
N MET A 1 -0.82 -1.32 1.89
CA MET A 1 -1.05 -0.61 3.17
C MET A 1 -1.63 0.78 2.89
N LEU A 2 -2.38 1.36 3.82
CA LEU A 2 -2.75 2.77 3.79
C LEU A 2 -1.79 3.56 4.69
N VAL A 3 -1.24 4.65 4.17
CA VAL A 3 -0.32 5.52 4.89
C VAL A 3 -0.94 6.90 5.03
N THR A 4 -1.06 7.39 6.26
CA THR A 4 -1.43 8.77 6.54
C THR A 4 -0.25 9.67 6.20
N LEU A 5 -0.38 10.61 5.26
CA LEU A 5 0.76 11.43 4.83
C LEU A 5 1.04 12.61 5.76
N ILE A 6 -0.01 13.19 6.32
CA ILE A 6 0.06 14.37 7.18
C ILE A 6 -0.44 13.94 8.56
N PRO A 7 0.33 14.16 9.65
CA PRO A 7 -0.15 13.94 11.02
C PRO A 7 -1.52 14.58 11.23
N GLU A 8 -2.43 13.84 11.88
CA GLU A 8 -3.84 14.24 12.10
C GLU A 8 -4.66 14.50 10.81
N GLY A 9 -4.06 14.32 9.64
CA GLY A 9 -4.67 14.59 8.35
C GLY A 9 -5.52 13.44 7.82
N LYS A 10 -6.40 13.78 6.87
CA LYS A 10 -7.29 12.82 6.21
C LYS A 10 -6.70 12.21 4.93
N VAL A 11 -5.67 12.85 4.35
CA VAL A 11 -5.03 12.37 3.11
C VAL A 11 -4.26 11.09 3.37
N LYS A 12 -4.57 10.04 2.60
CA LYS A 12 -3.91 8.74 2.65
C LYS A 12 -3.30 8.41 1.29
N ALA A 13 -2.19 7.68 1.33
CA ALA A 13 -1.58 7.07 0.16
C ALA A 13 -1.57 5.54 0.28
N LEU A 14 -1.56 4.85 -0.85
CA LEU A 14 -1.34 3.41 -0.91
C LEU A 14 0.14 3.13 -1.14
N GLY A 15 0.70 2.23 -0.33
CA GLY A 15 2.09 1.82 -0.45
C GLY A 15 2.37 0.48 0.19
N PHE A 16 3.59 0.01 0.02
CA PHE A 16 4.07 -1.29 0.49
C PHE A 16 5.24 -1.09 1.45
N ILE A 17 5.13 -1.63 2.68
CA ILE A 17 6.28 -1.64 3.60
C ILE A 17 7.38 -2.50 2.97
N THR A 18 8.54 -1.91 2.75
CA THR A 18 9.74 -2.63 2.24
C THR A 18 10.72 -2.94 3.36
N ARG A 19 10.70 -2.15 4.44
CA ARG A 19 11.46 -2.40 5.69
C ARG A 19 10.60 -2.07 6.90
N SER A 20 10.48 -3.03 7.81
CA SER A 20 9.73 -2.88 9.06
C SER A 20 10.53 -2.27 10.21
N SER A 21 11.84 -2.08 10.06
CA SER A 21 12.74 -1.38 11.00
C SER A 21 13.85 -0.71 10.17
N LEU A 22 14.31 0.44 10.65
CA LEU A 22 15.35 1.26 10.02
C LEU A 22 16.53 1.52 10.96
N ASP A 23 16.77 0.60 11.90
CA ASP A 23 17.84 0.71 12.91
C ASP A 23 19.22 0.87 12.26
N PHE A 24 19.42 0.36 11.04
CA PHE A 24 20.66 0.53 10.27
C PHE A 24 20.92 1.98 9.82
N LEU A 25 19.92 2.86 9.93
CA LEU A 25 20.01 4.30 9.71
C LEU A 25 19.93 5.09 11.02
N ASP A 26 19.97 4.41 12.18
CA ASP A 26 19.73 4.99 13.51
C ASP A 26 18.35 5.69 13.61
N VAL A 27 17.36 5.16 12.89
CA VAL A 27 15.97 5.68 12.89
C VAL A 27 15.04 4.66 13.55
N GLU A 28 14.59 4.99 14.76
CA GLU A 28 13.71 4.14 15.56
C GLU A 28 12.22 4.46 15.36
N GLY A 29 11.36 3.44 15.49
CA GLY A 29 9.90 3.63 15.47
C GLY A 29 9.31 3.93 14.08
N GLU A 30 10.13 4.06 13.04
CA GLU A 30 9.71 4.34 11.67
C GLU A 30 9.88 3.12 10.75
N VAL A 31 9.22 3.18 9.59
CA VAL A 31 9.24 2.14 8.56
C VAL A 31 9.47 2.77 7.20
N ALA A 32 10.11 2.03 6.28
CA ALA A 32 10.19 2.46 4.89
C ALA A 32 9.01 1.89 4.10
N VAL A 33 8.34 2.78 3.38
CA VAL A 33 7.22 2.44 2.51
C VAL A 33 7.54 2.86 1.09
N TYR A 34 7.41 1.93 0.16
CA TYR A 34 7.48 2.19 -1.27
C TYR A 34 6.11 2.59 -1.83
N PHE A 35 6.10 3.69 -2.58
CA PHE A 35 4.95 4.27 -3.26
C PHE A 35 5.19 4.22 -4.77
N PRO A 36 4.55 3.27 -5.49
CA PRO A 36 4.62 3.24 -6.95
C PRO A 36 3.92 4.45 -7.57
N GLN A 37 4.42 4.91 -8.72
CA GLN A 37 3.78 5.93 -9.55
C GLN A 37 2.91 5.27 -10.62
N SER A 38 1.71 5.80 -10.83
CA SER A 38 0.77 5.32 -11.85
C SER A 38 1.36 5.45 -13.25
N TYR A 39 1.07 4.49 -14.13
CA TYR A 39 1.56 4.42 -15.51
C TYR A 39 3.09 4.53 -15.66
N ASN A 40 3.85 4.21 -14.61
CA ASN A 40 5.30 4.27 -14.63
C ASN A 40 5.91 3.09 -13.87
N PHE A 41 7.15 2.73 -14.21
CA PHE A 41 7.96 1.81 -13.42
C PHE A 41 8.91 2.60 -12.51
N ALA A 42 8.33 3.51 -11.75
CA ALA A 42 9.04 4.36 -10.81
C ALA A 42 8.23 4.50 -9.53
N GLY A 43 8.88 5.03 -8.50
CA GLY A 43 8.23 5.28 -7.23
C GLY A 43 9.15 6.01 -6.28
N SER A 44 8.63 6.30 -5.10
CA SER A 44 9.39 6.91 -4.02
C SER A 44 9.38 6.00 -2.81
N VAL A 45 10.49 5.96 -2.08
CA VAL A 45 10.54 5.37 -0.75
C VAL A 45 10.43 6.52 0.24
N LEU A 46 9.40 6.49 1.08
CA LEU A 46 9.27 7.44 2.19
C LEU A 46 9.48 6.69 3.50
N ILE A 47 10.14 7.35 4.44
CA ILE A 47 10.22 6.92 5.82
C ILE A 47 9.05 7.57 6.56
N VAL A 48 8.27 6.75 7.27
CA VAL A 48 7.10 7.21 8.02
C VAL A 48 7.03 6.55 9.39
N PRO A 49 6.51 7.24 10.42
CA PRO A 49 6.22 6.63 11.71
C PRO A 49 5.33 5.40 11.56
N ARG A 50 5.65 4.32 12.30
CA ARG A 50 4.87 3.07 12.25
C ARG A 50 3.38 3.29 12.49
N GLY A 51 3.03 4.20 13.40
CA GLY A 51 1.65 4.55 13.72
C GLY A 51 0.85 5.16 12.57
N GLN A 52 1.51 5.68 11.52
CA GLN A 52 0.84 6.24 10.34
C GLN A 52 0.47 5.18 9.29
N VAL A 53 0.92 3.93 9.47
CA VAL A 53 0.68 2.84 8.52
C VAL A 53 -0.40 1.90 9.04
N ARG A 54 -1.44 1.70 8.21
CA ARG A 54 -2.54 0.77 8.49
C ARG A 54 -2.54 -0.39 7.49
N PRO A 55 -2.52 -1.65 7.95
CA PRO A 55 -2.79 -2.79 7.10
C PRO A 55 -4.14 -2.73 6.40
N ILE A 56 -4.20 -3.30 5.21
CA ILE A 56 -5.41 -3.47 4.42
C ILE A 56 -5.55 -4.95 4.08
N GLY A 57 -6.76 -5.49 4.17
CA GLY A 57 -7.07 -6.89 3.88
C GLY A 57 -7.29 -7.19 2.40
N ALA A 58 -6.69 -6.41 1.51
CA ALA A 58 -6.78 -6.61 0.07
C ALA A 58 -5.50 -7.32 -0.43
N ASP A 59 -5.64 -8.14 -1.46
CA ASP A 59 -4.49 -8.82 -2.08
C ASP A 59 -3.51 -7.79 -2.67
N SER A 60 -2.21 -8.04 -2.48
CA SER A 60 -1.16 -7.13 -2.94
C SER A 60 -1.19 -6.91 -4.45
N SER A 61 -1.59 -7.92 -5.22
CA SER A 61 -1.78 -7.83 -6.68
C SER A 61 -2.87 -6.83 -7.05
N ASP A 62 -4.00 -6.86 -6.34
CA ASP A 62 -5.14 -6.00 -6.61
C ASP A 62 -4.83 -4.55 -6.25
N VAL A 63 -4.14 -4.37 -5.12
CA VAL A 63 -3.63 -3.05 -4.70
C VAL A 63 -2.62 -2.51 -5.71
N MET A 64 -1.72 -3.35 -6.21
CA MET A 64 -0.75 -2.96 -7.24
C MET A 64 -1.47 -2.55 -8.53
N ALA A 65 -2.43 -3.35 -9.01
CA ALA A 65 -3.22 -3.03 -10.20
C ALA A 65 -3.99 -1.70 -10.03
N PHE A 66 -4.57 -1.47 -8.85
CA PHE A 66 -5.21 -0.21 -8.51
C PHE A 66 -4.24 0.96 -8.55
N ILE A 67 -3.05 0.84 -7.96
CA ILE A 67 -2.04 1.91 -7.99
C ILE A 67 -1.55 2.17 -9.42
N VAL A 68 -1.16 1.14 -10.17
CA VAL A 68 -0.58 1.28 -11.52
C VAL A 68 -1.57 1.91 -12.49
N SER A 69 -2.86 1.60 -12.37
CA SER A 69 -3.93 2.21 -13.17
C SER A 69 -4.28 3.65 -12.77
N GLY A 70 -3.66 4.20 -11.72
CA GLY A 70 -4.01 5.50 -11.17
C GLY A 70 -5.34 5.52 -10.42
N GLY A 71 -5.75 4.37 -9.88
CA GLY A 71 -6.98 4.21 -9.11
C GLY A 71 -8.22 3.91 -9.96
N VAL A 72 -8.04 3.55 -11.24
CA VAL A 72 -9.15 3.24 -12.15
C VAL A 72 -9.56 1.77 -12.07
N SER A 73 -8.59 0.86 -11.95
CA SER A 73 -8.81 -0.59 -11.91
C SER A 73 -8.94 -1.08 -10.47
N GLY A 74 -9.93 -1.92 -10.18
CA GLY A 74 -10.14 -2.52 -8.86
C GLY A 74 -11.54 -2.22 -8.32
N GLY A 75 -12.09 -3.12 -7.50
CA GLY A 75 -13.40 -2.90 -6.86
C GLY A 75 -14.64 -3.33 -7.67
N VAL A 76 -14.50 -4.23 -8.64
CA VAL A 76 -15.65 -5.00 -9.13
C VAL A 76 -15.58 -6.36 -8.43
N GLY A 77 -16.55 -6.65 -7.56
CA GLY A 77 -16.61 -7.94 -6.89
C GLY A 77 -16.67 -9.05 -7.94
N GLU A 78 -15.61 -9.86 -8.03
CA GLU A 78 -15.80 -11.23 -8.46
C GLU A 78 -16.50 -11.93 -7.30
N GLU A 79 -17.83 -12.08 -7.39
CA GLU A 79 -18.46 -13.27 -6.84
C GLU A 79 -17.66 -14.45 -7.40
N LYS A 80 -16.80 -15.05 -6.57
CA LYS A 80 -16.25 -16.36 -6.86
C LYS A 80 -17.44 -17.28 -7.08
N LYS A 81 -17.86 -17.50 -8.32
CA LYS A 81 -18.78 -18.56 -8.70
C LYS A 81 -18.11 -19.85 -8.26
N LYS A 82 -18.49 -20.34 -7.08
CA LYS A 82 -18.16 -21.65 -6.59
C LYS A 82 -18.86 -22.62 -7.55
N CYS A 83 -18.17 -23.06 -8.60
CA CYS A 83 -18.60 -24.27 -9.30
C CYS A 83 -18.66 -25.37 -8.25
N LEU A 84 -19.87 -25.76 -7.87
CA LEU A 84 -20.08 -27.00 -7.14
C LEU A 84 -19.67 -28.14 -8.09
N PRO A 85 -18.90 -29.13 -7.63
CA PRO A 85 -18.72 -30.35 -8.41
C PRO A 85 -20.06 -31.10 -8.50
N ASP A 86 -20.36 -31.64 -9.68
CA ASP A 86 -21.46 -32.58 -9.92
C ASP A 86 -21.32 -33.86 -9.09
#